data_AF-D9VP20-F1
#
_entry.id   AF-D9VP20-F1
#
_cell.length_a   1.000
_cell.length_b   1.000
_cell.length_c   1.000
_cell.angle_alpha   90.00
_cell.angle_beta   90.00
_cell.angle_gamma   90.00
#
_symmetry.space_group_name_H-M   'P 1'
#
loop_
_entity.id
_entity.type
_entity.pdbx_description
1 polymer ?
#
loop_
_entity_poly.entity_id
_entity_poly.type
_entity_poly.pdbx_seq_one_letter_code
_entity_poly.pdbx_strand_id
1 'polypeptide(L)'
;MGAGQPISVRALGTLGQGIAVDPGAAGAEGSGSGRRRRLAEPAPQGRAFAIGAPEAGAAEGPEPLDGPGGAVEVVNRPVPQPVDDELPPEPLDNPRRLLVWPAPDAQTQQALSDRGYRPVVVHSREEVDAQIAAFPAALFVDPLTGPITRTALQSLRQAAVAAEVPVLVTAGLGQATREAAYGADPAVLLKALAARDSEQHPSRVLLIEEHDEIATALTVALERRGLQVGRAGADTDAVELASRMRPNLVVMDLMQVRRRRAGIVDWLRANGLLNHTPLVVYTTAGIAPADLPRLASGESVLFLAERATTADVQGRIVDLLAKIGTN
;
A
#
# COMPACT_ATOMS: atom_id res chain seq x y z
N MET A 1 -5.80 39.44 -43.89
CA MET A 1 -5.22 39.09 -45.20
C MET A 1 -3.80 39.61 -45.23
N GLY A 2 -2.83 38.74 -45.55
CA GLY A 2 -1.40 39.07 -45.59
C GLY A 2 -0.55 37.90 -45.12
N ALA A 3 -0.53 36.82 -45.92
CA ALA A 3 0.38 35.70 -45.75
C ALA A 3 1.79 36.07 -46.23
N GLY A 4 2.83 35.59 -45.54
CA GLY A 4 4.22 35.71 -45.96
C GLY A 4 5.04 34.53 -45.42
N GLN A 5 5.35 33.61 -46.33
CA GLN A 5 6.03 32.33 -46.14
C GLN A 5 7.52 32.42 -45.72
N PRO A 6 8.13 31.29 -45.27
CA PRO A 6 9.44 31.24 -44.62
C PRO A 6 10.64 31.27 -45.57
N ILE A 7 11.78 31.71 -45.01
CA ILE A 7 13.10 31.75 -45.66
C ILE A 7 13.82 30.40 -45.48
N SER A 8 14.30 29.82 -46.58
CA SER A 8 15.24 28.69 -46.62
C SER A 8 16.44 29.09 -47.46
N VAL A 9 17.68 28.95 -46.96
CA VAL A 9 18.87 28.79 -47.81
C VAL A 9 19.95 27.93 -47.14
N ARG A 10 20.07 26.71 -47.67
CA ARG A 10 21.24 25.87 -48.06
C ARG A 10 22.38 25.50 -47.10
N ALA A 11 22.71 24.21 -47.25
CA ALA A 11 23.84 23.43 -46.77
C ALA A 11 25.15 23.66 -47.54
N LEU A 12 26.25 23.20 -46.92
CA LEU A 12 27.50 22.80 -47.55
C LEU A 12 28.01 21.52 -46.85
N GLY A 13 28.31 20.48 -47.64
CA GLY A 13 29.08 19.29 -47.23
C GLY A 13 30.55 19.65 -46.95
N THR A 14 31.47 18.75 -46.61
CA THR A 14 31.64 17.37 -47.11
C THR A 14 32.81 16.68 -46.35
N LEU A 15 32.70 15.35 -46.17
CA LEU A 15 33.71 14.27 -46.35
C LEU A 15 35.00 14.09 -45.50
N GLY A 16 35.25 12.81 -45.15
CA GLY A 16 36.56 12.15 -44.99
C GLY A 16 36.67 11.29 -43.72
N GLN A 17 36.26 10.01 -43.67
CA GLN A 17 37.05 8.77 -43.93
C GLN A 17 38.47 8.83 -43.33
N GLY A 18 38.95 7.95 -42.45
CA GLY A 18 38.88 6.48 -42.39
C GLY A 18 40.33 5.96 -42.43
N ILE A 19 40.70 4.91 -41.67
CA ILE A 19 41.83 3.98 -41.96
C ILE A 19 41.79 2.84 -40.92
N ALA A 20 41.73 1.62 -41.44
CA ALA A 20 42.30 0.40 -40.86
C ALA A 20 43.52 0.03 -41.71
N VAL A 21 44.50 -0.72 -41.18
CA VAL A 21 44.97 -2.07 -41.61
C VAL A 21 46.10 -2.56 -40.66
N ASP A 22 46.00 -3.84 -40.29
CA ASP A 22 46.90 -4.87 -39.67
C ASP A 22 48.33 -5.00 -40.29
N PRO A 23 49.22 -6.00 -39.98
CA PRO A 23 49.33 -6.98 -38.87
C PRO A 23 50.76 -7.20 -38.30
N GLY A 24 50.93 -8.07 -37.27
CA GLY A 24 52.11 -8.97 -37.16
C GLY A 24 52.91 -9.09 -35.84
N ALA A 25 52.60 -10.15 -35.08
CA ALA A 25 53.48 -11.11 -34.36
C ALA A 25 54.11 -10.85 -32.96
N ALA A 26 53.79 -11.82 -32.08
CA ALA A 26 54.59 -12.52 -31.06
C ALA A 26 54.56 -12.07 -29.57
N GLY A 27 54.03 -12.97 -28.71
CA GLY A 27 54.61 -13.25 -27.39
C GLY A 27 53.68 -13.34 -26.16
N ALA A 28 53.48 -14.58 -25.68
CA ALA A 28 53.31 -15.01 -24.27
C ALA A 28 51.95 -14.89 -23.52
N GLU A 29 51.27 -16.04 -23.43
CA GLU A 29 50.80 -16.77 -22.24
C GLU A 29 50.09 -16.07 -21.05
N GLY A 30 48.90 -16.58 -20.71
CA GLY A 30 48.19 -16.29 -19.45
C GLY A 30 46.80 -16.92 -19.38
N SER A 31 46.74 -18.13 -18.80
CA SER A 31 45.60 -19.04 -18.66
C SER A 31 44.41 -18.49 -17.84
N GLY A 32 43.17 -18.90 -18.19
CA GLY A 32 42.02 -18.79 -17.27
C GLY A 32 40.62 -18.77 -17.89
N SER A 33 40.20 -19.82 -18.62
CA SER A 33 38.80 -19.93 -19.10
C SER A 33 37.89 -20.59 -18.06
N GLY A 34 36.94 -19.85 -17.48
CA GLY A 34 35.87 -20.36 -16.62
C GLY A 34 34.57 -20.59 -17.38
N ARG A 35 34.48 -21.67 -18.17
CA ARG A 35 33.25 -22.08 -18.85
C ARG A 35 32.45 -23.02 -17.93
N ARG A 36 31.35 -22.52 -17.36
CA ARG A 36 30.40 -23.30 -16.56
C ARG A 36 29.89 -24.50 -17.35
N ARG A 37 30.31 -25.70 -16.96
CA ARG A 37 29.84 -26.99 -17.48
C ARG A 37 28.62 -27.40 -16.63
N ARG A 38 27.47 -27.57 -17.30
CA ARG A 38 26.26 -28.18 -16.72
C ARG A 38 26.61 -29.59 -16.24
N LEU A 39 26.44 -29.87 -14.96
CA LEU A 39 26.50 -31.23 -14.39
C LEU A 39 25.22 -31.96 -14.81
N ALA A 40 25.37 -33.15 -15.39
CA ALA A 40 24.27 -34.04 -15.72
C ALA A 40 23.89 -34.85 -14.48
N GLU A 41 22.59 -34.99 -14.22
CA GLU A 41 22.04 -35.82 -13.15
C GLU A 41 22.22 -37.31 -13.47
N PRO A 42 22.46 -38.18 -12.46
CA PRO A 42 22.53 -39.62 -12.68
C PRO A 42 21.12 -40.21 -12.86
N ALA A 43 20.92 -40.96 -13.94
CA ALA A 43 19.68 -41.70 -14.19
C ALA A 43 19.49 -42.83 -13.16
N PRO A 44 18.27 -43.06 -12.64
CA PRO A 44 18.00 -44.15 -11.72
C PRO A 44 17.99 -45.49 -12.48
N GLN A 45 18.91 -46.39 -12.13
CA GLN A 45 18.89 -47.78 -12.63
C GLN A 45 17.85 -48.59 -11.86
N GLY A 46 16.63 -48.69 -12.38
CA GLY A 46 15.65 -49.67 -11.91
C GLY A 46 16.02 -51.08 -12.40
N ARG A 47 16.27 -52.02 -11.47
CA ARG A 47 16.35 -53.44 -11.80
C ARG A 47 14.94 -53.99 -11.96
N ALA A 48 14.59 -54.42 -13.17
CA ALA A 48 13.33 -55.12 -13.43
C ALA A 48 13.46 -56.59 -12.99
N PHE A 49 12.60 -57.03 -12.08
CA PHE A 49 12.36 -58.44 -11.81
C PHE A 49 11.10 -58.87 -12.55
N ALA A 50 11.21 -59.85 -13.45
CA ALA A 50 10.06 -60.50 -14.04
C ALA A 50 9.59 -61.61 -13.08
N ILE A 51 8.43 -61.42 -12.45
CA ILE A 51 7.75 -62.48 -11.69
C ILE A 51 6.99 -63.34 -12.70
N GLY A 52 7.45 -64.57 -12.92
CA GLY A 52 6.72 -65.56 -13.71
C GLY A 52 5.44 -65.98 -12.98
N ALA A 53 4.37 -66.23 -13.74
CA ALA A 53 3.15 -66.79 -13.19
C ALA A 53 3.41 -68.16 -12.52
N PRO A 54 2.75 -68.48 -11.39
CA PRO A 54 2.94 -69.75 -10.71
C PRO A 54 2.43 -70.90 -11.59
N GLU A 55 3.07 -72.07 -11.48
CA GLU A 55 2.64 -73.29 -12.17
C GLU A 55 1.21 -73.69 -11.76
N ALA A 56 0.44 -74.15 -12.75
CA ALA A 56 -0.93 -74.61 -12.53
C ALA A 56 -0.93 -75.92 -11.72
N GLY A 57 -1.21 -75.82 -10.41
CA GLY A 57 -1.37 -76.97 -9.53
C GLY A 57 -0.84 -76.84 -8.09
N ALA A 58 -0.32 -75.66 -7.68
CA ALA A 58 0.13 -75.45 -6.30
C ALA A 58 -1.05 -75.55 -5.30
N ALA A 59 -0.93 -76.45 -4.33
CA ALA A 59 -1.96 -76.81 -3.36
C ALA A 59 -1.94 -75.96 -2.07
N GLU A 60 -1.69 -74.66 -2.20
CA GLU A 60 -1.62 -73.74 -1.07
C GLU A 60 -2.49 -72.52 -1.38
N GLY A 61 -3.74 -72.57 -0.91
CA GLY A 61 -4.66 -71.43 -0.94
C GLY A 61 -4.31 -70.43 0.16
N PRO A 62 -4.47 -69.12 -0.04
CA PRO A 62 -4.11 -68.13 0.96
C PRO A 62 -5.04 -68.23 2.18
N GLU A 63 -4.49 -68.38 3.38
CA GLU A 63 -5.23 -68.29 4.64
C GLU A 63 -5.72 -66.84 4.90
N PRO A 64 -6.91 -66.64 5.51
CA PRO A 64 -7.39 -65.33 5.91
C PRO A 64 -6.60 -64.77 7.11
N LEU A 65 -5.95 -63.62 6.93
CA LEU A 65 -5.15 -62.92 7.94
C LEU A 65 -6.01 -62.04 8.88
N ASP A 66 -6.94 -62.62 9.64
CA ASP A 66 -7.76 -61.89 10.63
C ASP A 66 -7.43 -62.30 12.08
N GLY A 67 -6.17 -62.08 12.49
CA GLY A 67 -5.75 -62.10 13.89
C GLY A 67 -5.76 -60.69 14.52
N PRO A 68 -5.68 -60.54 15.86
CA PRO A 68 -5.76 -59.25 16.57
C PRO A 68 -4.55 -58.31 16.35
N GLY A 69 -3.74 -58.56 15.32
CA GLY A 69 -2.69 -57.70 14.80
C GLY A 69 -2.71 -57.58 13.26
N GLY A 70 -3.86 -57.83 12.63
CA GLY A 70 -4.06 -57.77 11.19
C GLY A 70 -3.77 -56.38 10.61
N ALA A 71 -3.20 -56.36 9.40
CA ALA A 71 -2.75 -55.16 8.72
C ALA A 71 -3.89 -54.14 8.57
N VAL A 72 -3.72 -52.97 9.16
CA VAL A 72 -4.61 -51.83 8.93
C VAL A 72 -4.36 -51.34 7.51
N GLU A 73 -5.37 -51.46 6.65
CA GLU A 73 -5.38 -50.86 5.33
C GLU A 73 -5.38 -49.33 5.50
N VAL A 74 -4.19 -48.73 5.51
CA VAL A 74 -4.03 -47.28 5.45
C VAL A 74 -4.43 -46.87 4.05
N VAL A 75 -5.70 -46.51 3.88
CA VAL A 75 -6.19 -45.83 2.70
C VAL A 75 -5.24 -44.66 2.47
N ASN A 76 -4.52 -44.71 1.35
CA ASN A 76 -3.56 -43.70 0.94
C ASN A 76 -4.34 -42.40 0.72
N ARG A 77 -4.61 -41.67 1.80
CA ARG A 77 -5.10 -40.30 1.73
C ARG A 77 -4.04 -39.58 0.91
N PRO A 78 -4.39 -38.94 -0.21
CA PRO A 78 -3.42 -38.22 -1.00
C PRO A 78 -2.69 -37.31 -0.02
N VAL A 79 -1.38 -37.56 0.12
CA VAL A 79 -0.49 -36.68 0.85
C VAL A 79 -0.81 -35.31 0.27
N PRO A 80 -1.25 -34.32 1.07
CA PRO A 80 -1.33 -32.96 0.58
C PRO A 80 0.04 -32.73 -0.03
N GLN A 81 0.09 -32.45 -1.34
CA GLN A 81 1.34 -31.97 -1.93
C GLN A 81 1.86 -30.93 -0.94
N PRO A 82 3.15 -31.01 -0.54
CA PRO A 82 3.71 -29.93 0.26
C PRO A 82 3.25 -28.68 -0.48
N VAL A 83 2.39 -27.89 0.17
CA VAL A 83 2.16 -26.53 -0.28
C VAL A 83 3.57 -26.04 -0.47
N ASP A 84 3.91 -25.65 -1.71
CA ASP A 84 5.19 -25.00 -1.96
C ASP A 84 5.38 -24.08 -0.76
N ASP A 85 6.40 -24.37 0.06
CA ASP A 85 6.78 -23.47 1.13
C ASP A 85 7.00 -22.19 0.37
N GLU A 86 5.98 -21.31 0.37
CA GLU A 86 6.04 -20.02 -0.29
C GLU A 86 7.32 -19.46 0.26
N LEU A 87 8.33 -19.35 -0.61
CA LEU A 87 9.63 -18.84 -0.23
C LEU A 87 9.34 -17.64 0.68
N PRO A 88 9.89 -17.60 1.92
CA PRO A 88 9.70 -16.43 2.76
C PRO A 88 9.98 -15.24 1.85
N PRO A 89 9.03 -14.28 1.72
CA PRO A 89 9.08 -13.29 0.66
C PRO A 89 10.48 -12.73 0.65
N GLU A 90 11.15 -12.82 -0.51
CA GLU A 90 12.56 -12.43 -0.60
C GLU A 90 12.71 -11.08 0.09
N PRO A 91 13.77 -10.87 0.90
CA PRO A 91 14.03 -9.55 1.46
C PRO A 91 13.98 -8.58 0.28
N LEU A 92 13.11 -7.58 0.36
CA LEU A 92 13.00 -6.58 -0.70
C LEU A 92 14.35 -5.84 -0.79
N ASP A 93 15.27 -6.36 -1.59
CA ASP A 93 16.56 -5.73 -1.89
C ASP A 93 16.36 -4.36 -2.57
N ASN A 94 15.13 -4.08 -2.99
CA ASN A 94 14.70 -2.80 -3.52
C ASN A 94 13.69 -2.12 -2.58
N PRO A 95 13.95 -0.90 -2.09
CA PRO A 95 13.00 -0.18 -1.25
C PRO A 95 11.63 -0.03 -1.92
N ARG A 96 10.55 -0.29 -1.15
CA ARG A 96 9.17 -0.24 -1.62
C ARG A 96 8.83 1.16 -2.08
N ARG A 97 8.33 1.31 -3.32
CA ARG A 97 7.98 2.62 -3.86
C ARG A 97 6.73 3.15 -3.15
N LEU A 98 6.80 4.37 -2.67
CA LEU A 98 5.68 5.09 -2.06
C LEU A 98 5.43 6.33 -2.89
N LEU A 99 4.23 6.47 -3.46
CA LEU A 99 3.87 7.71 -4.15
C LEU A 99 3.59 8.76 -3.07
N VAL A 100 4.15 9.96 -3.23
CA VAL A 100 3.98 11.05 -2.26
C VAL A 100 3.46 12.31 -2.94
N TRP A 101 2.49 12.98 -2.33
CA TRP A 101 2.03 14.28 -2.80
C TRP A 101 1.48 15.16 -1.67
N PRO A 102 1.82 16.45 -1.60
CA PRO A 102 3.00 17.10 -2.20
C PRO A 102 4.32 16.47 -1.75
N ALA A 103 5.45 17.04 -2.20
CA ALA A 103 6.77 16.58 -1.83
C ALA A 103 6.96 16.64 -0.29
N PRO A 104 7.34 15.54 0.38
CA PRO A 104 7.53 15.55 1.83
C PRO A 104 8.72 16.43 2.23
N ASP A 105 8.71 16.93 3.46
CA ASP A 105 9.88 17.60 4.03
C ASP A 105 11.04 16.61 4.22
N ALA A 106 12.26 17.14 4.44
CA ALA A 106 13.47 16.33 4.55
C ALA A 106 13.44 15.31 5.69
N GLN A 107 12.78 15.63 6.82
CA GLN A 107 12.69 14.74 7.98
C GLN A 107 11.74 13.57 7.68
N THR A 108 10.58 13.86 7.09
CA THR A 108 9.62 12.84 6.65
C THR A 108 10.24 11.95 5.56
N GLN A 109 10.94 12.54 4.57
CA GLN A 109 11.64 11.78 3.53
C GLN A 109 12.71 10.83 4.10
N GLN A 110 13.50 11.31 5.08
CA GLN A 110 14.51 10.48 5.73
C GLN A 110 13.85 9.34 6.53
N ALA A 111 12.81 9.63 7.30
CA ALA A 111 12.09 8.64 8.10
C ALA A 111 11.47 7.52 7.25
N LEU A 112 10.99 7.84 6.05
CA LEU A 112 10.51 6.86 5.07
C LEU A 112 11.67 6.02 4.52
N SER A 113 12.77 6.66 4.15
CA SER A 113 13.95 6.01 3.57
C SER A 113 14.61 5.03 4.55
N ASP A 114 14.75 5.43 5.81
CA ASP A 114 15.28 4.60 6.92
C ASP A 114 14.47 3.31 7.13
N ARG A 115 13.24 3.28 6.63
CA ARG A 115 12.25 2.19 6.81
C ARG A 115 12.06 1.37 5.55
N GLY A 116 12.91 1.59 4.54
CA GLY A 116 12.90 0.84 3.29
C GLY A 116 11.83 1.32 2.30
N TYR A 117 11.31 2.54 2.45
CA TYR A 117 10.46 3.15 1.44
C TYR A 117 11.26 4.08 0.54
N ARG A 118 10.93 4.06 -0.76
CA ARG A 118 11.44 5.02 -1.75
C ARG A 118 10.32 5.99 -2.13
N PRO A 119 10.29 7.21 -1.57
CA PRO A 119 9.30 8.19 -1.94
C PRO A 119 9.49 8.65 -3.38
N VAL A 120 8.40 8.66 -4.15
CA VAL A 120 8.32 9.14 -5.53
C VAL A 120 7.26 10.23 -5.57
N VAL A 121 7.70 11.47 -5.78
CA VAL A 121 6.77 12.61 -5.84
C VAL A 121 5.95 12.51 -7.11
N VAL A 122 4.64 12.65 -6.97
CA VAL A 122 3.67 12.72 -8.08
C VAL A 122 2.81 13.96 -7.92
N HIS A 123 2.38 14.59 -9.01
CA HIS A 123 1.62 15.85 -8.97
C HIS A 123 0.32 15.79 -9.77
N SER A 124 0.15 14.76 -10.59
CA SER A 124 -1.01 14.58 -11.45
C SER A 124 -1.42 13.13 -11.54
N ARG A 125 -2.62 12.90 -12.10
CA ARG A 125 -3.12 11.56 -12.39
C ARG A 125 -2.20 10.80 -13.34
N GLU A 126 -1.69 11.47 -14.37
CA GLU A 126 -0.84 10.87 -15.39
C GLU A 126 0.49 10.38 -14.78
N GLU A 127 1.04 11.12 -13.82
CA GLU A 127 2.23 10.68 -13.08
C GLU A 127 1.94 9.48 -12.18
N VAL A 128 0.79 9.44 -11.51
CA VAL A 128 0.35 8.25 -10.75
C VAL A 128 0.23 7.05 -11.68
N ASP A 129 -0.44 7.21 -12.82
CA ASP A 129 -0.66 6.17 -13.82
C ASP A 129 0.67 5.61 -14.37
N ALA A 130 1.65 6.49 -14.59
CA ALA A 130 3.00 6.10 -15.03
C ALA A 130 3.77 5.28 -13.98
N GLN A 131 3.43 5.39 -12.69
CA GLN A 131 4.10 4.63 -11.63
C GLN A 131 3.43 3.29 -11.30
N ILE A 132 2.22 3.01 -11.81
CA ILE A 132 1.46 1.79 -11.49
C ILE A 132 2.26 0.52 -11.79
N ALA A 133 2.97 0.48 -12.93
CA ALA A 133 3.75 -0.68 -13.36
C ALA A 133 4.86 -1.11 -12.37
N ALA A 134 5.20 -0.23 -11.43
CA ALA A 134 6.19 -0.51 -10.40
C ALA A 134 5.59 -0.94 -9.05
N PHE A 135 4.28 -1.23 -9.02
CA PHE A 135 3.55 -1.72 -7.84
C PHE A 135 3.83 -0.88 -6.59
N PRO A 136 3.43 0.40 -6.57
CA PRO A 136 3.62 1.25 -5.41
C PRO A 136 2.83 0.71 -4.21
N ALA A 137 3.40 0.85 -3.01
CA ALA A 137 2.79 0.35 -1.78
C ALA A 137 1.54 1.16 -1.36
N ALA A 138 1.56 2.47 -1.59
CA ALA A 138 0.46 3.39 -1.32
C ALA A 138 0.71 4.76 -1.99
N LEU A 139 -0.34 5.58 -2.04
CA LEU A 139 -0.27 7.01 -2.26
C LEU A 139 -0.40 7.72 -0.91
N PHE A 140 0.69 8.32 -0.45
CA PHE A 140 0.77 9.11 0.77
C PHE A 140 0.56 10.59 0.44
N VAL A 141 -0.48 11.17 1.03
CA VAL A 141 -0.84 12.58 0.85
C VAL A 141 -0.60 13.35 2.14
N ASP A 142 0.18 14.42 2.01
CA ASP A 142 0.57 15.26 3.14
C ASP A 142 0.35 16.76 2.84
N PRO A 143 -0.82 17.33 3.19
CA PRO A 143 -1.15 18.74 2.96
C PRO A 143 -0.18 19.75 3.58
N LEU A 144 0.78 19.31 4.38
CA LEU A 144 1.78 20.15 5.03
C LEU A 144 2.63 20.99 4.09
N THR A 145 3.00 20.47 2.92
CA THR A 145 4.15 21.02 2.17
C THR A 145 3.78 21.74 0.88
N GLY A 146 2.49 22.00 0.63
CA GLY A 146 2.08 22.77 -0.54
C GLY A 146 0.57 23.02 -0.66
N PRO A 147 0.16 23.93 -1.56
CA PRO A 147 -1.25 24.21 -1.79
C PRO A 147 -1.96 22.99 -2.39
N ILE A 148 -2.84 22.38 -1.61
CA ILE A 148 -3.70 21.28 -2.05
C ILE A 148 -5.03 21.84 -2.54
N THR A 149 -5.30 21.68 -3.84
CA THR A 149 -6.64 21.96 -4.38
C THR A 149 -7.54 20.74 -4.25
N ARG A 150 -8.84 20.98 -4.02
CA ARG A 150 -9.86 19.93 -4.00
C ARG A 150 -9.84 19.09 -5.28
N THR A 151 -9.71 19.74 -6.43
CA THR A 151 -9.70 19.08 -7.74
C THR A 151 -8.49 18.16 -7.89
N ALA A 152 -7.29 18.62 -7.53
CA ALA A 152 -6.09 17.78 -7.58
C ALA A 152 -6.22 16.54 -6.69
N LEU A 153 -6.71 16.72 -5.46
CA LEU A 153 -6.91 15.60 -4.53
C LEU A 153 -7.94 14.59 -5.06
N GLN A 154 -9.03 15.07 -5.67
CA GLN A 154 -10.06 14.22 -6.28
C GLN A 154 -9.49 13.42 -7.47
N SER A 155 -8.72 14.07 -8.34
CA SER A 155 -8.07 13.45 -9.49
C SER A 155 -7.05 12.39 -9.07
N LEU A 156 -6.20 12.69 -8.08
CA LEU A 156 -5.21 11.75 -7.55
C LEU A 156 -5.86 10.56 -6.87
N ARG A 157 -6.88 10.80 -6.03
CA ARG A 157 -7.68 9.71 -5.44
C ARG A 157 -8.29 8.82 -6.52
N GLN A 158 -8.89 9.41 -7.56
CA GLN A 158 -9.51 8.63 -8.64
C GLN A 158 -8.48 7.77 -9.38
N ALA A 159 -7.29 8.30 -9.65
CA ALA A 159 -6.19 7.56 -10.26
C ALA A 159 -5.74 6.39 -9.37
N ALA A 160 -5.49 6.66 -8.09
CA ALA A 160 -5.05 5.66 -7.13
C ALA A 160 -6.08 4.53 -6.93
N VAL A 161 -7.36 4.86 -6.79
CA VAL A 161 -8.43 3.87 -6.65
C VAL A 161 -8.60 3.03 -7.93
N ALA A 162 -8.46 3.64 -9.11
CA ALA A 162 -8.48 2.90 -10.38
C ALA A 162 -7.28 1.96 -10.54
N ALA A 163 -6.16 2.30 -9.91
CA ALA A 163 -4.94 1.51 -9.86
C ALA A 163 -4.89 0.52 -8.68
N GLU A 164 -5.95 0.45 -7.86
CA GLU A 164 -6.00 -0.32 -6.61
C GLU A 164 -4.87 0.04 -5.61
N VAL A 165 -4.36 1.27 -5.67
CA VAL A 165 -3.32 1.78 -4.78
C VAL A 165 -3.97 2.41 -3.56
N PRO A 166 -3.66 1.94 -2.33
CA PRO A 166 -4.19 2.54 -1.10
C PRO A 166 -3.88 4.02 -0.98
N VAL A 167 -4.88 4.84 -0.64
CA VAL A 167 -4.72 6.29 -0.42
C VAL A 167 -4.67 6.58 1.06
N LEU A 168 -3.53 7.07 1.54
CA LEU A 168 -3.33 7.51 2.91
C LEU A 168 -3.16 9.03 2.92
N VAL A 169 -4.02 9.73 3.66
CA VAL A 169 -3.89 11.19 3.86
C VAL A 169 -3.58 11.45 5.31
N THR A 170 -2.69 12.40 5.56
CA THR A 170 -2.37 12.86 6.92
C THR A 170 -2.81 14.31 7.09
N ALA A 171 -3.15 14.74 8.30
CA ALA A 171 -3.46 16.15 8.55
C ALA A 171 -3.18 16.54 10.02
N GLY A 172 -2.86 17.81 10.26
CA GLY A 172 -2.95 18.39 11.58
C GLY A 172 -4.35 18.95 11.82
N LEU A 173 -4.83 18.86 13.05
CA LEU A 173 -6.01 19.59 13.51
C LEU A 173 -5.61 20.59 14.58
N GLY A 174 -6.09 21.82 14.40
CA GLY A 174 -6.08 22.86 15.40
C GLY A 174 -7.50 23.21 15.83
N GLN A 175 -7.59 23.98 16.91
CA GLN A 175 -8.84 24.48 17.46
C GLN A 175 -8.74 25.98 17.70
N ALA A 176 -9.77 26.72 17.29
CA ALA A 176 -9.88 28.16 17.53
C ALA A 176 -11.35 28.57 17.64
N THR A 177 -11.62 29.77 18.13
CA THR A 177 -12.96 30.34 18.01
C THR A 177 -13.32 30.51 16.54
N ARG A 178 -14.60 30.59 16.23
CA ARG A 178 -15.08 30.69 14.83
C ARG A 178 -14.52 31.92 14.11
N GLU A 179 -14.27 32.99 14.83
CA GLU A 179 -13.73 34.25 14.31
C GLU A 179 -12.22 34.18 14.08
N ALA A 180 -11.52 33.35 14.85
CA ALA A 180 -10.06 33.19 14.79
C ALA A 180 -9.59 32.00 13.95
N ALA A 181 -10.51 31.13 13.53
CA ALA A 181 -10.21 29.98 12.67
C ALA A 181 -9.84 30.46 11.26
N TYR A 182 -8.55 30.71 11.03
CA TYR A 182 -8.00 31.06 9.70
C TYR A 182 -7.72 29.84 8.81
N GLY A 183 -7.76 28.62 9.36
CA GLY A 183 -7.56 27.39 8.61
C GLY A 183 -8.78 26.91 7.84
N ALA A 184 -8.55 26.07 6.83
CA ALA A 184 -9.64 25.45 6.08
C ALA A 184 -10.43 24.46 6.96
N ASP A 185 -11.76 24.43 6.81
CA ASP A 185 -12.61 23.44 7.48
C ASP A 185 -12.20 22.02 7.04
N PRO A 186 -11.84 21.11 7.96
CA PRO A 186 -11.41 19.75 7.65
C PRO A 186 -12.45 18.98 6.84
N ALA A 187 -13.74 19.27 7.06
CA ALA A 187 -14.81 18.62 6.33
C ALA A 187 -14.84 18.98 4.83
N VAL A 188 -14.13 20.03 4.38
CA VAL A 188 -13.86 20.29 2.95
C VAL A 188 -12.98 19.20 2.35
N LEU A 189 -11.85 18.93 3.01
CA LEU A 189 -10.86 17.94 2.58
C LEU A 189 -11.47 16.54 2.62
N LEU A 190 -12.12 16.19 3.73
CA LEU A 190 -12.74 14.88 3.89
C LEU A 190 -13.84 14.64 2.86
N LYS A 191 -14.65 15.66 2.52
CA LYS A 191 -15.64 15.56 1.44
C LYS A 191 -15.01 15.42 0.05
N ALA A 192 -13.82 15.96 -0.18
CA ALA A 192 -13.10 15.77 -1.43
C ALA A 192 -12.66 14.31 -1.59
N LEU A 193 -12.28 13.66 -0.49
CA LEU A 193 -11.80 12.29 -0.44
C LEU A 193 -12.93 11.26 -0.45
N ALA A 194 -14.02 11.50 0.27
CA ALA A 194 -15.16 10.59 0.32
C ALA A 194 -15.89 10.58 -1.04
N ALA A 195 -15.67 9.53 -1.83
CA ALA A 195 -16.46 9.30 -3.05
C ALA A 195 -17.93 9.08 -2.65
N ARG A 196 -18.88 9.55 -3.47
CA ARG A 196 -20.29 9.22 -3.33
C ARG A 196 -20.57 7.97 -4.16
N ASP A 197 -21.34 7.04 -3.63
CA ASP A 197 -21.75 5.86 -4.38
C ASP A 197 -22.74 6.24 -5.50
N SER A 198 -23.66 7.16 -5.21
CA SER A 198 -24.56 7.76 -6.19
C SER A 198 -25.15 9.08 -5.67
N GLU A 199 -25.91 9.79 -6.51
CA GLU A 199 -26.65 11.01 -6.09
C GLU A 199 -27.65 10.74 -4.95
N GLN A 200 -28.16 9.51 -4.86
CA GLN A 200 -29.16 9.11 -3.86
C GLN A 200 -28.54 8.55 -2.58
N HIS A 201 -27.25 8.19 -2.60
CA HIS A 201 -26.56 7.61 -1.45
C HIS A 201 -25.45 8.57 -0.98
N PRO A 202 -25.65 9.28 0.15
CA PRO A 202 -24.62 10.16 0.67
C PRO A 202 -23.36 9.36 1.04
N SER A 203 -22.20 10.00 0.93
CA SER A 203 -20.93 9.42 1.35
C SER A 203 -20.95 9.07 2.83
N ARG A 204 -20.48 7.87 3.16
CA ARG A 204 -20.37 7.35 4.52
C ARG A 204 -18.94 7.47 5.01
N VAL A 205 -18.76 8.01 6.20
CA VAL A 205 -17.47 8.19 6.86
C VAL A 205 -17.45 7.38 8.13
N LEU A 206 -16.46 6.50 8.29
CA LEU A 206 -16.16 5.88 9.56
C LEU A 206 -15.17 6.76 10.31
N LEU A 207 -15.58 7.32 11.45
CA LEU A 207 -14.75 8.14 12.33
C LEU A 207 -14.33 7.34 13.56
N ILE A 208 -13.03 7.27 13.80
CA ILE A 208 -12.42 6.50 14.89
C ILE A 208 -11.66 7.46 15.80
N GLU A 209 -12.25 7.76 16.95
CA GLU A 209 -11.78 8.80 17.86
C GLU A 209 -12.23 8.48 19.29
N GLU A 210 -11.31 8.61 20.24
CA GLU A 210 -11.53 8.31 21.66
C GLU A 210 -12.07 9.51 22.45
N HIS A 211 -11.78 10.73 21.99
CA HIS A 211 -12.26 11.98 22.59
C HIS A 211 -13.62 12.38 21.99
N ASP A 212 -14.66 12.27 22.82
CA ASP A 212 -16.03 12.55 22.37
C ASP A 212 -16.23 13.98 21.87
N GLU A 213 -15.45 14.94 22.37
CA GLU A 213 -15.51 16.34 21.96
C GLU A 213 -15.01 16.53 20.52
N ILE A 214 -13.87 15.92 20.17
CA ILE A 214 -13.31 15.94 18.82
C ILE A 214 -14.25 15.20 17.87
N ALA A 215 -14.69 14.00 18.27
CA ALA A 215 -15.56 13.19 17.47
C ALA A 215 -16.91 13.88 17.19
N THR A 216 -17.48 14.58 18.18
CA THR A 216 -18.70 15.37 18.01
C THR A 216 -18.48 16.54 17.06
N ALA A 217 -17.39 17.29 17.23
CA ALA A 217 -17.07 18.42 16.36
C ALA A 217 -16.88 17.99 14.89
N LEU A 218 -16.15 16.90 14.64
CA LEU A 218 -15.96 16.33 13.30
C LEU A 218 -17.28 15.82 12.71
N THR A 219 -18.09 15.10 13.50
CA THR A 219 -19.41 14.62 13.05
C THR A 219 -20.29 15.78 12.60
N VAL A 220 -20.44 16.82 13.43
CA VAL A 220 -21.25 18.00 13.09
C VAL A 220 -20.73 18.69 11.82
N ALA A 221 -19.41 18.83 11.68
CA ALA A 221 -18.81 19.46 10.49
C ALA A 221 -19.07 18.64 9.21
N LEU A 222 -18.98 17.32 9.28
CA LEU A 222 -19.22 16.39 8.17
C LEU A 222 -20.70 16.30 7.79
N GLU A 223 -21.60 16.16 8.77
CA GLU A 223 -23.04 16.05 8.53
C GLU A 223 -23.63 17.32 7.93
N ARG A 224 -23.16 18.51 8.35
CA ARG A 224 -23.51 19.78 7.72
C ARG A 224 -23.17 19.84 6.23
N ARG A 225 -22.27 18.98 5.76
CA ARG A 225 -21.89 18.87 4.34
C ARG A 225 -22.57 17.71 3.63
N GLY A 226 -23.52 17.04 4.27
CA GLY A 226 -24.32 15.95 3.73
C GLY A 226 -23.56 14.63 3.63
N LEU A 227 -22.65 14.36 4.57
CA LEU A 227 -22.04 13.05 4.77
C LEU A 227 -22.76 12.32 5.93
N GLN A 228 -22.82 11.00 5.86
CA GLN A 228 -23.23 10.17 6.98
C GLN A 228 -21.99 9.76 7.78
N VAL A 229 -22.03 9.88 9.10
CA VAL A 229 -20.88 9.57 9.96
C VAL A 229 -21.22 8.43 10.90
N GLY A 230 -20.43 7.36 10.86
CA GLY A 230 -20.43 6.30 11.87
C GLY A 230 -19.27 6.52 12.82
N ARG A 231 -19.53 6.62 14.12
CA ARG A 231 -18.50 6.82 15.15
C ARG A 231 -18.12 5.49 15.81
N ALA A 232 -16.83 5.32 16.07
CA ALA A 232 -16.28 4.23 16.87
C ALA A 232 -15.22 4.77 17.82
N GLY A 233 -15.29 4.42 19.11
CA GLY A 233 -14.28 4.80 20.10
C GLY A 233 -13.10 3.84 20.17
N ALA A 234 -13.23 2.65 19.57
CA ALA A 234 -12.23 1.59 19.60
C ALA A 234 -12.21 0.79 18.30
N ASP A 235 -11.09 0.09 18.05
CA ASP A 235 -10.88 -0.77 16.88
C ASP A 235 -11.98 -1.83 16.71
N THR A 236 -12.46 -2.43 17.81
CA THR A 236 -13.49 -3.49 17.77
C THR A 236 -14.80 -2.98 17.20
N ASP A 237 -15.24 -1.84 17.69
CA ASP A 237 -16.50 -1.20 17.28
C ASP A 237 -16.36 -0.67 15.85
N ALA A 238 -15.17 -0.18 15.50
CA ALA A 238 -14.85 0.29 14.16
C ALA A 238 -14.96 -0.85 13.13
N VAL A 239 -14.45 -2.05 13.43
CA VAL A 239 -14.54 -3.22 12.55
C VAL A 239 -15.99 -3.65 12.35
N GLU A 240 -16.76 -3.72 13.44
CA GLU A 240 -18.17 -4.10 13.40
C GLU A 240 -19.00 -3.09 12.58
N LEU A 241 -18.76 -1.80 12.81
CA LEU A 241 -19.44 -0.71 12.11
C LEU A 241 -19.02 -0.63 10.64
N ALA A 242 -17.73 -0.81 10.32
CA ALA A 242 -17.23 -0.83 8.95
C ALA A 242 -17.91 -1.94 8.12
N SER A 243 -18.09 -3.12 8.71
CA SER A 243 -18.71 -4.27 8.07
C SER A 243 -20.17 -4.00 7.67
N ARG A 244 -20.92 -3.26 8.51
CA ARG A 244 -22.32 -2.90 8.24
C ARG A 244 -22.46 -1.68 7.33
N MET A 245 -21.73 -0.62 7.64
CA MET A 245 -21.88 0.68 6.99
C MET A 245 -21.20 0.71 5.62
N ARG A 246 -20.12 -0.07 5.39
CA ARG A 246 -19.27 0.02 4.20
C ARG A 246 -18.86 1.47 3.89
N PRO A 247 -17.98 2.07 4.72
CA PRO A 247 -17.61 3.47 4.59
C PRO A 247 -16.91 3.75 3.25
N ASN A 248 -17.10 4.95 2.72
CA ASN A 248 -16.38 5.48 1.55
C ASN A 248 -15.09 6.21 1.95
N LEU A 249 -14.91 6.47 3.25
CA LEU A 249 -13.77 7.14 3.84
C LEU A 249 -13.62 6.65 5.28
N VAL A 250 -12.40 6.36 5.71
CA VAL A 250 -12.07 6.13 7.12
C VAL A 250 -11.26 7.32 7.61
N VAL A 251 -11.63 7.86 8.75
CA VAL A 251 -10.94 8.96 9.42
C VAL A 251 -10.60 8.48 10.83
N MET A 252 -9.34 8.59 11.24
CA MET A 252 -8.94 8.18 12.59
C MET A 252 -7.86 9.09 13.17
N ASP A 253 -7.76 9.11 14.50
CA ASP A 253 -6.60 9.69 15.15
C ASP A 253 -5.36 8.81 14.89
N LEU A 254 -4.29 9.44 14.41
CA LEU A 254 -2.98 8.83 14.21
C LEU A 254 -2.44 8.20 15.49
N MET A 255 -2.75 8.79 16.65
CA MET A 255 -2.32 8.23 17.94
C MET A 255 -2.99 6.90 18.26
N GLN A 256 -4.07 6.51 17.57
CA GLN A 256 -4.65 5.17 17.71
C GLN A 256 -3.94 4.10 16.88
N VAL A 257 -3.01 4.46 15.99
CA VAL A 257 -2.23 3.49 15.22
C VAL A 257 -1.24 2.75 16.12
N ARG A 258 -1.42 1.44 16.28
CA ARG A 258 -0.59 0.57 17.13
C ARG A 258 0.19 -0.47 16.30
N ARG A 259 1.52 -0.36 16.21
CA ARG A 259 2.37 -1.30 15.43
C ARG A 259 2.11 -2.78 15.71
N ARG A 260 2.05 -3.18 16.98
CA ARG A 260 2.03 -4.60 17.41
C ARG A 260 0.63 -5.16 17.70
N ARG A 261 -0.42 -4.36 17.49
CA ARG A 261 -1.80 -4.78 17.75
C ARG A 261 -2.54 -4.82 16.42
N ALA A 262 -3.29 -5.89 16.18
CA ALA A 262 -4.25 -5.92 15.11
C ALA A 262 -5.40 -4.96 15.44
N GLY A 263 -5.77 -4.11 14.48
CA GLY A 263 -6.85 -3.13 14.63
C GLY A 263 -7.59 -2.94 13.31
N ILE A 264 -8.30 -1.82 13.21
CA ILE A 264 -9.11 -1.51 12.03
C ILE A 264 -8.29 -1.49 10.73
N VAL A 265 -7.07 -0.96 10.76
CA VAL A 265 -6.21 -0.87 9.55
C VAL A 265 -5.87 -2.25 9.01
N ASP A 266 -5.52 -3.20 9.89
CA ASP A 266 -5.21 -4.57 9.49
C ASP A 266 -6.45 -5.28 8.93
N TRP A 267 -7.62 -5.02 9.52
CA TRP A 267 -8.88 -5.55 9.03
C TRP A 267 -9.27 -4.96 7.66
N LEU A 268 -9.17 -3.65 7.47
CA LEU A 268 -9.44 -2.98 6.19
C LEU A 268 -8.53 -3.54 5.09
N ARG A 269 -7.25 -3.75 5.40
CA ARG A 269 -6.29 -4.36 4.48
C ARG A 269 -6.67 -5.79 4.14
N ALA A 270 -6.92 -6.64 5.14
CA ALA A 270 -7.24 -8.05 4.95
C ALA A 270 -8.54 -8.26 4.15
N ASN A 271 -9.44 -7.27 4.15
CA ASN A 271 -10.68 -7.29 3.38
C ASN A 271 -10.59 -6.48 2.06
N GLY A 272 -9.40 -6.05 1.63
CA GLY A 272 -9.19 -5.30 0.39
C GLY A 272 -9.80 -3.89 0.36
N LEU A 273 -10.28 -3.39 1.50
CA LEU A 273 -11.01 -2.13 1.56
C LEU A 273 -10.10 -0.91 1.40
N LEU A 274 -8.82 -1.01 1.78
CA LEU A 274 -7.86 0.10 1.63
C LEU A 274 -7.60 0.51 0.18
N ASN A 275 -7.81 -0.37 -0.78
CA ASN A 275 -7.59 -0.09 -2.21
C ASN A 275 -8.66 0.85 -2.79
N HIS A 276 -9.83 0.92 -2.15
CA HIS A 276 -10.97 1.69 -2.63
C HIS A 276 -11.48 2.73 -1.61
N THR A 277 -11.11 2.57 -0.35
CA THR A 277 -11.52 3.43 0.76
C THR A 277 -10.30 4.19 1.27
N PRO A 278 -10.18 5.50 0.97
CA PRO A 278 -9.10 6.31 1.51
C PRO A 278 -9.10 6.28 3.04
N LEU A 279 -7.90 6.26 3.61
CA LEU A 279 -7.68 6.39 5.05
C LEU A 279 -7.09 7.78 5.33
N VAL A 280 -7.76 8.55 6.17
CA VAL A 280 -7.28 9.83 6.66
C VAL A 280 -6.89 9.68 8.11
N VAL A 281 -5.65 10.01 8.43
CA VAL A 281 -5.18 10.08 9.82
C VAL A 281 -4.91 11.52 10.19
N TYR A 282 -5.47 11.98 11.30
CA TYR A 282 -5.16 13.30 11.82
C TYR A 282 -4.32 13.21 13.09
N THR A 283 -3.66 14.32 13.42
CA THR A 283 -3.08 14.53 14.75
C THR A 283 -3.68 15.77 15.38
N THR A 284 -3.97 15.68 16.68
CA THR A 284 -4.45 16.76 17.52
C THR A 284 -3.35 17.25 18.48
N ALA A 285 -2.07 16.98 18.19
CA ALA A 285 -0.94 17.35 19.05
C ALA A 285 -0.86 18.86 19.36
N GLY A 286 -1.50 19.72 18.54
CA GLY A 286 -1.61 21.16 18.77
C GLY A 286 -2.80 21.59 19.64
N ILE A 287 -3.63 20.66 20.11
CA ILE A 287 -4.83 20.92 20.92
C ILE A 287 -4.56 20.46 22.35
N ALA A 288 -4.61 21.38 23.30
CA ALA A 288 -4.46 21.03 24.70
C ALA A 288 -5.70 20.29 25.22
N PRO A 289 -5.56 19.22 26.04
CA PRO A 289 -6.71 18.52 26.60
C PRO A 289 -7.67 19.43 27.39
N ALA A 290 -7.14 20.49 28.02
CA ALA A 290 -7.93 21.48 28.75
C ALA A 290 -8.86 22.31 27.85
N ASP A 291 -8.58 22.40 26.54
CA ASP A 291 -9.39 23.14 25.57
C ASP A 291 -10.50 22.29 24.92
N LEU A 292 -10.47 20.95 25.05
CA LEU A 292 -11.47 20.06 24.47
C LEU A 292 -12.92 20.39 24.85
N PRO A 293 -13.24 20.78 26.11
CA PRO A 293 -14.62 21.16 26.47
C PRO A 293 -15.18 22.31 25.61
N ARG A 294 -14.32 23.17 25.07
CA ARG A 294 -14.71 24.29 24.20
C ARG A 294 -15.14 23.83 22.80
N LEU A 295 -14.75 22.62 22.36
CA LEU A 295 -15.30 22.00 21.15
C LEU A 295 -16.69 21.47 21.42
N ALA A 296 -16.89 20.80 22.56
CA ALA A 296 -18.19 20.25 22.95
C ALA A 296 -19.25 21.33 23.14
N SER A 297 -18.88 22.49 23.70
CA SER A 297 -19.78 23.64 23.83
C SER A 297 -20.05 24.37 22.51
N GLY A 298 -19.27 24.10 21.47
CA GLY A 298 -19.33 24.81 20.18
C GLY A 298 -18.74 26.23 20.21
N GLU A 299 -18.09 26.63 21.31
CA GLU A 299 -17.36 27.91 21.41
C GLU A 299 -16.19 27.97 20.40
N SER A 300 -15.62 26.81 20.11
CA SER A 300 -14.52 26.65 19.17
C SER A 300 -14.84 25.61 18.11
N VAL A 301 -14.10 25.67 17.01
CA VAL A 301 -14.23 24.80 15.85
C VAL A 301 -12.88 24.23 15.46
N LEU A 302 -12.90 23.04 14.85
CA LEU A 302 -11.71 22.43 14.27
C LEU A 302 -11.37 23.07 12.93
N PHE A 303 -10.08 23.23 12.67
CA PHE A 303 -9.54 23.66 11.39
C PHE A 303 -8.33 22.79 10.99
N LEU A 304 -8.06 22.70 9.69
CA LEU A 304 -6.86 22.05 9.18
C LEU A 304 -5.64 22.89 9.55
N ALA A 305 -4.76 22.28 10.34
CA ALA A 305 -3.50 22.84 10.76
C ALA A 305 -2.36 22.04 10.15
N GLU A 306 -1.16 22.55 10.34
CA GLU A 306 0.02 21.76 10.08
C GLU A 306 0.07 20.56 11.05
N ARG A 307 0.26 19.36 10.50
CA ARG A 307 0.56 18.17 11.28
C ARG A 307 1.89 18.36 12.01
N ALA A 308 1.93 17.98 13.28
CA ALA A 308 3.16 18.01 14.07
C ALA A 308 4.28 17.14 13.46
N THR A 309 5.53 17.58 13.60
CA THR A 309 6.74 16.89 13.10
C THR A 309 7.53 16.19 14.21
N THR A 310 6.90 15.97 15.37
CA THR A 310 7.52 15.28 16.50
C THR A 310 7.91 13.84 16.14
N ALA A 311 8.94 13.31 16.81
CA ALA A 311 9.41 11.95 16.58
C ALA A 311 8.30 10.90 16.76
N ASP A 312 7.38 11.12 17.71
CA ASP A 312 6.25 10.23 17.96
C ASP A 312 5.27 10.21 16.77
N VAL A 313 4.92 11.36 16.21
CA VAL A 313 4.04 11.47 15.04
C VAL A 313 4.68 10.81 13.83
N GLN A 314 5.96 11.08 13.59
CA GLN A 314 6.72 10.45 12.51
C GLN A 314 6.79 8.93 12.67
N GLY A 315 7.03 8.44 13.89
CA GLY A 315 7.01 7.02 14.22
C GLY A 315 5.65 6.37 13.94
N ARG A 316 4.55 7.05 14.26
CA ARG A 316 3.18 6.55 14.00
C ARG A 316 2.84 6.50 12.50
N ILE A 317 3.29 7.47 11.70
CA ILE A 317 3.11 7.46 10.24
C ILE A 317 3.85 6.26 9.64
N VAL A 318 5.07 6.02 10.07
CA VAL A 318 5.86 4.85 9.67
C VAL A 318 5.16 3.56 10.08
N ASP A 319 4.68 3.45 11.32
CA ASP A 319 3.94 2.27 11.80
C ASP A 319 2.68 2.01 10.96
N LEU A 320 1.98 3.06 10.55
CA LEU A 320 0.82 2.99 9.67
C LEU A 320 1.18 2.47 8.29
N LEU A 321 2.22 3.06 7.66
CA LEU A 321 2.67 2.64 6.34
C LEU A 321 3.15 1.18 6.34
N ALA A 322 3.81 0.74 7.41
CA ALA A 322 4.23 -0.65 7.58
C ALA A 322 3.04 -1.62 7.62
N LYS A 323 1.93 -1.21 8.27
CA LYS A 323 0.68 -1.98 8.28
C LYS A 323 0.04 -2.03 6.90
N ILE A 324 0.10 -0.98 6.11
CA ILE A 324 -0.51 -0.97 4.77
C ILE A 324 0.35 -1.75 3.77
N GLY A 325 1.68 -1.63 3.87
CA GLY A 325 2.61 -2.15 2.86
C GLY A 325 2.97 -3.63 2.96
N THR A 326 2.71 -4.31 4.09
CA THR A 326 3.03 -5.74 4.28
C THR A 326 2.05 -6.64 3.51
N ASN A 327 2.31 -6.78 2.21
CA ASN A 327 2.03 -7.99 1.44
C ASN A 327 3.26 -8.90 1.46
#